data_AF-A0A7Y5BTA2-F1
#
_entry.id   AF-A0A7Y5BTA2-F1
#
_cell.length_a   1.000
_cell.length_b   1.000
_cell.length_c   1.000
_cell.angle_alpha   90.00
_cell.angle_beta   90.00
_cell.angle_gamma   90.00
#
_symmetry.space_group_name_H-M   'P 1'
#
loop_
_entity.id
_entity.type
_entity.pdbx_description
1 polymer ?
#
loop_
_entity_poly.entity_id
_entity_poly.type
_entity_poly.pdbx_seq_one_letter_code
_entity_poly.pdbx_strand_id
1 'polypeptide(L)'
;MNPALLRINLFAIIGFGLLVCLFGLMLFFFRTQIAPYLRYFLPLPPLGVAAYVFVFNLYGFFGGQMPANKMTLVKELLIGTGVMTLIFGLTTLLLVLFLEITRRFG
;
A
#
# COMPACT_ATOMS: atom_id res chain seq x y z
N MET A 1 -22.73 8.82 -6.57
CA MET A 1 -21.82 7.73 -6.18
C MET A 1 -22.66 6.59 -5.62
N ASN A 2 -22.44 5.34 -6.04
CA ASN A 2 -23.26 4.22 -5.56
C ASN A 2 -23.06 4.05 -4.03
N PRO A 3 -24.14 4.07 -3.21
CA PRO A 3 -24.02 3.98 -1.75
C PRO A 3 -23.30 2.72 -1.26
N ALA A 4 -23.33 1.63 -2.03
CA ALA A 4 -22.57 0.42 -1.74
C ALA A 4 -21.05 0.65 -1.82
N LEU A 5 -20.58 1.37 -2.85
CA LEU A 5 -19.15 1.68 -3.02
C LEU A 5 -18.63 2.63 -1.94
N LEU A 6 -19.46 3.60 -1.51
CA LEU A 6 -19.11 4.48 -0.40
C LEU A 6 -18.91 3.68 0.91
N ARG A 7 -19.85 2.76 1.19
CA ARG A 7 -19.77 1.89 2.37
C ARG A 7 -18.53 0.99 2.34
N ILE A 8 -18.19 0.43 1.18
CA ILE A 8 -16.98 -0.37 1.00
C ILE A 8 -15.72 0.46 1.26
N ASN A 9 -15.65 1.69 0.72
CA ASN A 9 -14.51 2.56 0.95
C ASN A 9 -14.33 2.89 2.44
N LEU A 10 -15.43 3.22 3.13
CA LEU A 10 -15.41 3.48 4.56
C LEU A 10 -14.95 2.27 5.37
N PHE A 11 -15.43 1.06 5.05
CA PHE A 11 -14.95 -0.16 5.70
C PHE A 11 -13.49 -0.47 5.39
N ALA A 12 -13.02 -0.21 4.17
CA ALA A 12 -11.62 -0.36 3.80
C ALA A 12 -10.73 0.60 4.61
N ILE A 13 -11.14 1.86 4.77
CA ILE A 13 -10.43 2.85 5.57
C ILE A 13 -10.40 2.47 7.05
N ILE A 14 -11.54 2.08 7.63
CA ILE A 14 -11.63 1.68 9.04
C ILE A 14 -10.79 0.41 9.28
N GLY A 15 -10.92 -0.59 8.40
CA GLY A 15 -10.14 -1.82 8.48
C GLY A 15 -8.65 -1.54 8.36
N PHE A 16 -8.25 -0.64 7.46
CA PHE A 16 -6.86 -0.21 7.35
C PHE A 16 -6.36 0.50 8.60
N GLY A 17 -7.15 1.41 9.19
CA GLY A 17 -6.80 2.06 10.46
C GLY A 17 -6.59 1.06 11.60
N LEU A 18 -7.41 0.01 11.67
CA LEU A 18 -7.24 -1.07 12.63
C LEU A 18 -5.96 -1.88 12.37
N LEU A 19 -5.66 -2.20 11.10
CA LEU A 19 -4.40 -2.86 10.73
C LEU A 19 -3.18 -2.02 11.11
N VAL A 20 -3.20 -0.70 10.87
CA VAL A 20 -2.11 0.21 11.28
C VAL A 20 -1.93 0.20 12.79
N CYS A 21 -3.03 0.20 13.55
CA CYS A 21 -2.97 0.10 15.02
C CYS A 21 -2.31 -1.22 15.45
N LEU A 22 -2.70 -2.34 14.84
CA LEU A 22 -2.09 -3.65 15.11
C LEU A 22 -0.60 -3.68 14.73
N PHE A 23 -0.22 -3.11 13.59
CA PHE A 23 1.18 -2.98 13.19
C PHE A 23 1.96 -2.11 14.18
N GLY A 24 1.39 -0.99 14.63
CA GLY A 24 2.00 -0.12 15.64
C GLY A 24 2.21 -0.84 16.97
N LEU A 25 1.22 -1.60 17.43
CA LEU A 25 1.32 -2.45 18.62
C LEU A 25 2.42 -3.51 18.46
N MET A 26 2.48 -4.19 17.32
CA MET A 26 3.53 -5.16 17.02
C MET A 26 4.92 -4.50 17.07
N LEU A 27 5.10 -3.36 16.39
CA LEU A 27 6.34 -2.60 16.40
C LEU A 27 6.74 -2.16 17.82
N PHE A 28 5.77 -1.85 18.68
CA PHE A 28 6.02 -1.48 20.08
C PHE A 28 6.60 -2.66 20.89
N PHE A 29 6.01 -3.85 20.79
CA PHE A 29 6.50 -5.04 21.50
C PHE A 29 7.88 -5.49 21.00
N PHE A 30 8.13 -5.40 19.69
CA PHE A 30 9.38 -5.84 19.06
C PHE A 30 10.38 -4.70 18.83
N ARG A 31 10.22 -3.56 19.51
CA ARG A 31 10.99 -2.32 19.27
C ARG A 31 12.51 -2.52 19.28
N THR A 32 13.03 -3.36 20.17
CA THR A 32 14.48 -3.60 20.32
C THR A 32 15.06 -4.40 19.16
N GLN A 33 14.27 -5.30 18.57
CA GLN A 33 14.68 -6.14 17.44
C GLN A 33 14.51 -5.40 16.11
N ILE A 34 13.51 -4.50 16.03
CA ILE A 34 13.15 -3.80 14.80
C ILE A 34 13.86 -2.44 14.65
N ALA A 35 14.36 -1.84 15.73
CA ALA A 35 15.06 -0.55 15.70
C ALA A 35 16.16 -0.44 14.61
N PRO A 36 17.03 -1.45 14.37
CA PRO A 36 18.03 -1.38 13.30
C PRO A 36 17.43 -1.35 11.88
N TYR A 37 16.20 -1.83 11.74
CA TYR A 37 15.49 -2.02 10.47
C TYR A 37 14.35 -1.01 10.26
N LEU A 38 14.17 -0.05 11.16
CA LEU A 38 13.04 0.88 11.17
C LEU A 38 12.89 1.66 9.85
N ARG A 39 14.00 1.92 9.15
CA ARG A 39 14.01 2.57 7.83
C ARG A 39 13.21 1.83 6.77
N TYR A 40 13.12 0.50 6.87
CA TYR A 40 12.34 -0.34 5.94
C TYR A 40 10.84 -0.27 6.21
N PHE A 41 10.44 0.23 7.38
CA PHE A 41 9.05 0.44 7.78
C PHE A 41 8.59 1.89 7.55
N LEU A 42 9.47 2.83 7.19
CA LEU A 42 9.07 4.20 6.81
C LEU A 42 8.03 4.28 5.68
N PRO A 43 8.03 3.42 4.64
CA PRO A 43 7.02 3.49 3.58
C PRO A 43 5.68 2.82 3.94
N LEU A 44 5.46 2.37 5.18
CA LEU A 44 4.19 1.72 5.58
C LEU A 44 2.95 2.61 5.38
N PRO A 45 2.97 3.92 5.74
CA PRO A 45 1.83 4.80 5.51
C PRO A 45 1.42 4.93 4.02
N PRO A 46 2.32 5.26 3.06
CA PRO A 46 1.94 5.33 1.66
C PRO A 46 1.56 3.96 1.06
N LEU A 47 2.18 2.87 1.51
CA LEU A 47 1.77 1.51 1.11
C LEU A 47 0.34 1.21 1.56
N GLY A 48 -0.01 1.66 2.75
CA GLY A 48 -1.36 1.58 3.28
C GLY A 48 -2.40 2.30 2.44
N VAL A 49 -2.08 3.52 2.02
CA VAL A 49 -2.91 4.30 1.12
C VAL A 49 -3.13 3.57 -0.20
N ALA A 50 -2.05 3.08 -0.79
CA ALA A 50 -2.11 2.28 -2.01
C ALA A 50 -3.00 1.04 -1.85
N ALA A 51 -2.90 0.34 -0.72
CA ALA A 51 -3.65 -0.88 -0.45
C ALA A 51 -5.17 -0.64 -0.39
N TYR A 52 -5.65 0.36 0.38
CA TYR A 52 -7.11 0.59 0.45
C TYR A 52 -7.66 1.15 -0.85
N VAL A 53 -6.90 1.99 -1.58
CA VAL A 53 -7.31 2.49 -2.90
C VAL A 53 -7.38 1.35 -3.91
N PHE A 54 -6.43 0.41 -3.89
CA PHE A 54 -6.48 -0.79 -4.72
C PHE A 54 -7.75 -1.61 -4.44
N VAL A 55 -8.04 -1.90 -3.16
CA VAL A 55 -9.26 -2.64 -2.78
C VAL A 55 -10.50 -1.89 -3.24
N PHE A 56 -10.57 -0.58 -3.03
CA PHE A 56 -11.70 0.24 -3.49
C PHE A 56 -11.90 0.15 -5.01
N ASN A 57 -10.83 0.29 -5.79
CA ASN A 57 -10.88 0.21 -7.24
C ASN A 57 -11.25 -1.19 -7.74
N LEU A 58 -10.76 -2.24 -7.06
CA LEU A 58 -11.12 -3.62 -7.38
C LEU A 58 -12.62 -3.84 -7.21
N TYR A 59 -13.19 -3.43 -6.08
CA TYR A 59 -14.65 -3.47 -5.89
C TYR A 59 -15.38 -2.59 -6.91
N GLY A 60 -14.84 -1.43 -7.27
CA GLY A 60 -15.39 -0.58 -8.34
C GLY A 60 -15.47 -1.29 -9.69
N PHE A 61 -14.41 -2.00 -10.08
CA PHE A 61 -14.33 -2.75 -11.34
C PHE A 61 -15.33 -3.91 -11.40
N PHE A 62 -15.55 -4.60 -10.28
CA PHE A 62 -16.49 -5.73 -10.18
C PHE A 62 -17.89 -5.33 -9.69
N GLY A 63 -18.32 -4.07 -9.92
CA GLY A 63 -19.69 -3.64 -9.67
C GLY A 63 -20.11 -3.60 -8.19
N GLY A 64 -19.16 -3.42 -7.28
CA GLY A 64 -19.37 -3.41 -5.84
C GLY A 64 -19.33 -4.79 -5.18
N GLN A 65 -18.90 -5.83 -5.90
CA GLN A 65 -18.74 -7.19 -5.38
C GLN A 65 -17.27 -7.65 -5.51
N MET A 66 -16.88 -8.68 -4.76
CA MET A 66 -15.59 -9.34 -5.00
C MET A 66 -15.64 -10.20 -6.27
N PRO A 67 -14.50 -10.48 -6.91
CA PRO A 67 -14.43 -11.43 -8.01
C PRO A 67 -15.01 -12.79 -7.58
N ALA A 68 -15.95 -13.33 -8.36
CA ALA A 68 -16.56 -14.64 -8.06
C ALA A 68 -15.52 -15.78 -8.02
N ASN A 69 -14.47 -15.65 -8.82
CA ASN A 69 -13.36 -16.59 -8.84
C ASN A 69 -12.21 -16.09 -7.96
N LYS A 70 -11.88 -16.84 -6.91
CA LYS A 70 -10.73 -16.55 -6.02
C LYS A 70 -9.40 -16.46 -6.78
N MET A 71 -9.25 -17.20 -7.87
CA MET A 71 -8.05 -17.14 -8.71
C MET A 71 -7.91 -15.78 -9.40
N THR A 72 -9.02 -15.18 -9.83
CA THR A 72 -9.02 -13.82 -10.39
C THR A 72 -8.57 -12.81 -9.35
N LEU A 73 -9.04 -12.91 -8.11
CA LEU A 73 -8.59 -12.05 -7.01
C LEU A 73 -7.07 -12.14 -6.79
N VAL A 74 -6.52 -13.36 -6.71
CA VAL A 74 -5.08 -13.58 -6.52
C VAL A 74 -4.29 -13.00 -7.71
N LYS A 75 -4.77 -13.22 -8.93
CA LYS A 75 -4.13 -12.68 -10.14
C LYS A 75 -4.11 -11.14 -10.13
N GLU A 76 -5.24 -10.49 -9.85
CA GLU A 76 -5.33 -9.02 -9.79
C GLU A 76 -4.42 -8.47 -8.67
N LEU A 77 -4.39 -9.13 -7.52
CA LEU A 77 -3.52 -8.74 -6.40
C LEU A 77 -2.04 -8.84 -6.76
N LEU A 78 -1.61 -9.94 -7.40
CA LEU A 78 -0.22 -10.12 -7.81
C LEU A 78 0.20 -9.13 -8.91
N ILE A 79 -0.66 -8.91 -9.91
CA ILE A 79 -0.39 -7.95 -10.98
C ILE A 79 -0.33 -6.53 -10.41
N GLY A 80 -1.34 -6.13 -9.62
CA GLY A 80 -1.39 -4.80 -9.01
C GLY A 80 -0.19 -4.52 -8.11
N THR A 81 0.17 -5.49 -7.26
CA THR A 81 1.35 -5.38 -6.38
C THR A 81 2.64 -5.30 -7.18
N GLY A 82 2.79 -6.13 -8.23
CA GLY A 82 3.96 -6.13 -9.09
C GLY A 82 4.16 -4.80 -9.81
N VAL A 83 3.08 -4.26 -10.40
CA VAL A 83 3.09 -2.96 -11.08
C VAL A 83 3.44 -1.83 -10.10
N MET A 84 2.81 -1.78 -8.93
CA MET A 84 3.11 -0.76 -7.92
C MET A 84 4.54 -0.84 -7.42
N THR A 85 5.06 -2.04 -7.18
CA THR A 85 6.46 -2.26 -6.75
C THR A 85 7.43 -1.76 -7.82
N LEU A 86 7.16 -2.05 -9.09
CA LEU A 86 8.01 -1.62 -10.21
C LEU A 86 8.01 -0.10 -10.36
N ILE A 87 6.83 0.54 -10.33
CA ILE A 87 6.72 2.00 -10.42
C ILE A 87 7.43 2.66 -9.24
N PHE A 88 7.15 2.21 -8.01
CA PHE A 88 7.80 2.74 -6.81
C PHE A 88 9.33 2.61 -6.87
N GLY A 89 9.84 1.46 -7.29
CA GLY A 89 11.27 1.23 -7.46
C GLY A 89 11.91 2.16 -8.48
N LEU A 90 11.28 2.33 -9.65
CA LEU A 90 11.75 3.24 -10.70
C LEU A 90 11.75 4.69 -10.25
N THR A 91 10.66 5.16 -9.62
CA THR A 91 10.59 6.53 -9.09
C THR A 91 11.64 6.77 -8.01
N THR A 92 11.84 5.81 -7.11
CA THR A 92 12.88 5.90 -6.06
C THR A 92 14.27 6.01 -6.68
N LEU A 93 14.58 5.18 -7.69
CA LEU A 93 15.86 5.22 -8.40
C LEU A 93 16.10 6.58 -9.06
N LEU A 94 15.11 7.10 -9.80
CA LEU A 94 15.20 8.41 -10.45
C LEU A 94 15.44 9.53 -9.45
N LEU A 95 14.77 9.48 -8.30
CA LEU A 95 14.93 10.49 -7.24
C LEU A 95 16.32 10.43 -6.61
N VAL A 96 16.85 9.23 -6.37
CA VAL A 96 18.24 9.05 -5.90
C VAL A 96 19.24 9.61 -6.91
N LEU A 97 19.07 9.31 -8.20
CA LEU A 97 19.95 9.82 -9.25
C LEU A 97 19.89 11.35 -9.36
N PHE A 98 18.69 11.92 -9.27
CA PHE A 98 18.51 13.37 -9.28
C PHE A 98 19.23 14.06 -8.12
N LEU A 99 19.10 13.52 -6.89
CA LEU A 99 19.77 14.05 -5.71
C LEU A 99 21.31 13.90 -5.80
N GLU A 100 21.79 12.79 -6.34
CA GLU A 100 23.23 12.56 -6.53
C GLU A 100 23.82 13.54 -7.56
N ILE A 101 23.10 13.80 -8.66
CA ILE A 101 23.51 14.79 -9.67
C ILE A 101 23.55 16.18 -9.05
N THR A 102 22.46 16.63 -8.43
CA THR A 102 22.39 17.99 -7.85
C THR A 102 23.46 18.23 -6.78
N ARG A 103 23.74 17.23 -5.93
CA ARG A 103 24.83 17.28 -4.96
C ARG A 103 26.22 17.45 -5.59
N ARG A 104 26.45 16.91 -6.79
CA ARG A 104 27.76 17.03 -7.48
C ARG A 104 27.97 18.39 -8.13
N PHE A 105 26.90 19.13 -8.42
CA PHE A 105 26.93 20.42 -9.12
C PHE A 105 26.72 21.63 -8.19
N GLY A 106 26.36 21.42 -6.92
CA GLY A 106 26.26 22.47 -5.89
C GLY A 106 27.38 22.35 -4.87
#